data_AF-A0AAV0XBF6-F1
#
_entry.id   AF-A0AAV0XBF6-F1
#
_cell.length_a   1.000
_cell.length_b   1.000
_cell.length_c   1.000
_cell.angle_alpha   90.00
_cell.angle_beta   90.00
_cell.angle_gamma   90.00
#
_symmetry.space_group_name_H-M   'P 1'
#
loop_
_entity.id
_entity.type
_entity.pdbx_description
1 polymer ?
#
loop_
_entity_poly.entity_id
_entity_poly.type
_entity_poly.pdbx_seq_one_letter_code
_entity_poly.pdbx_strand_id
1 'polypeptide(L)'
;MKIIIELERPTPKLLPDLTTKSKNYVRTFKYEYYSTYKWLSGCKKTNNLYCWPCVIFSREENVWTKYGFNDLNNFHHLKSRHEAAKNHIQCLVDLTKFGKIRIDTCLSEAFRKNIEKHNITVKNNRYILSSMIDLTCFLAQQELAFRDLAKKSMFYDEVIKAFLTKNRRIDLIYK
;
A
#
# COMPACT_ATOMS: atom_id res chain seq x y z
N MET A 1 9.60 -0.93 1.52
CA MET A 1 9.15 -2.08 0.69
C MET A 1 7.82 -1.84 -0.03
N LYS A 2 6.79 -1.21 0.57
CA LYS A 2 5.52 -0.90 -0.16
C LYS A 2 5.71 -0.03 -1.42
N ILE A 3 6.54 1.02 -1.33
CA ILE A 3 6.82 1.96 -2.43
C ILE A 3 7.36 1.27 -3.70
N ILE A 4 8.13 0.19 -3.56
CA ILE A 4 8.78 -0.50 -4.69
C ILE A 4 7.76 -1.31 -5.52
N ILE A 5 6.62 -1.69 -4.95
CA ILE A 5 5.56 -2.43 -5.66
C ILE A 5 4.47 -1.48 -6.19
N GLU A 6 4.26 -0.33 -5.52
CA GLU A 6 3.39 0.75 -6.01
C GLU A 6 3.94 1.40 -7.28
N LEU A 7 5.27 1.53 -7.36
CA LEU A 7 5.95 1.74 -8.62
C LEU A 7 5.92 0.40 -9.37
N GLU A 8 5.05 0.30 -10.38
CA GLU A 8 4.95 -0.90 -11.20
C GLU A 8 6.34 -1.42 -11.64
N ARG A 9 6.41 -2.72 -11.94
CA ARG A 9 7.64 -3.39 -12.39
C ARG A 9 8.34 -2.56 -13.49
N PRO A 10 9.66 -2.28 -13.38
CA PRO A 10 10.39 -1.54 -14.39
C PRO A 10 10.37 -2.24 -15.76
N THR A 11 9.78 -1.60 -16.76
CA THR A 11 9.70 -2.05 -18.16
C THR A 11 10.27 -0.98 -19.08
N PRO A 12 11.61 -0.80 -19.10
CA PRO A 12 12.21 0.22 -19.94
C PRO A 12 11.88 -0.04 -21.42
N LYS A 13 11.26 0.94 -22.09
CA LYS A 13 10.89 0.87 -23.53
C LYS A 13 12.08 0.62 -24.47
N LEU A 14 13.29 0.96 -24.01
CA LEU A 14 14.51 0.84 -24.77
C LEU A 14 15.52 0.05 -23.92
N LEU A 15 15.81 -1.17 -24.37
CA LEU A 15 17.06 -1.90 -24.11
C LEU A 15 17.81 -1.98 -25.47
N PRO A 16 18.30 -0.84 -25.99
CA PRO A 16 18.76 -0.76 -27.38
C PRO A 16 20.01 -1.62 -27.63
N ASP A 17 20.79 -1.90 -26.59
CA ASP A 17 22.07 -2.60 -26.70
C ASP A 17 21.98 -4.07 -26.28
N LEU A 18 20.81 -4.57 -25.84
CA LEU A 18 20.65 -5.98 -25.51
C LEU A 18 20.50 -6.77 -26.81
N THR A 19 21.65 -6.98 -27.44
CA THR A 19 21.79 -7.80 -28.64
C THR A 19 22.75 -8.95 -28.36
N THR A 20 22.35 -10.15 -28.76
CA THR A 20 23.25 -11.30 -28.72
C THR A 20 23.62 -11.63 -30.16
N LYS A 21 24.91 -11.42 -30.49
CA LYS A 21 25.46 -11.78 -31.80
C LYS A 21 25.78 -13.28 -31.79
N SER A 22 25.21 -14.00 -32.75
CA SER A 22 25.65 -15.35 -33.12
C SER A 22 26.45 -15.28 -34.41
N LYS A 23 27.08 -16.39 -34.82
CA LYS A 23 27.93 -16.44 -36.02
C LYS A 23 27.21 -15.95 -37.30
N ASN A 24 25.89 -16.15 -37.39
CA ASN A 24 25.11 -15.90 -38.62
C ASN A 24 23.95 -14.90 -38.46
N TYR A 25 23.63 -14.46 -37.23
CA TYR A 25 22.48 -13.57 -36.99
C TYR A 25 22.64 -12.79 -35.68
N VAL A 26 21.95 -11.66 -35.59
CA VAL A 26 21.86 -10.84 -34.38
C VAL A 26 20.44 -10.95 -33.83
N ARG A 27 20.30 -11.35 -32.56
CA ARG A 27 19.01 -11.30 -31.86
C ARG A 27 18.94 -10.04 -31.01
N THR A 28 17.80 -9.36 -31.07
CA THR A 28 17.52 -8.16 -30.28
C THR A 28 16.31 -8.40 -29.38
N PHE A 29 16.34 -7.84 -28.18
CA PHE A 29 15.21 -7.92 -27.27
C PHE A 29 14.01 -7.13 -27.80
N LYS A 30 12.83 -7.72 -27.70
CA LYS A 30 11.56 -7.14 -28.15
C LYS A 30 10.74 -6.64 -26.96
N TYR A 31 10.26 -5.41 -27.03
CA TYR A 31 9.50 -4.79 -25.94
C TYR A 31 8.21 -5.57 -25.62
N GLU A 32 7.61 -6.21 -26.62
CA GLU A 32 6.40 -7.02 -26.49
C GLU A 32 6.54 -8.16 -25.47
N TYR A 33 7.78 -8.61 -25.20
CA TYR A 33 8.06 -9.63 -24.20
C TYR A 33 7.68 -9.21 -22.78
N TYR A 34 7.66 -7.91 -22.47
CA TYR A 34 7.18 -7.44 -21.17
C TYR A 34 5.68 -7.65 -20.98
N SER A 35 4.91 -7.55 -22.07
CA SER A 35 3.47 -7.80 -22.07
C SER A 35 3.17 -9.29 -21.99
N THR A 36 3.94 -10.12 -22.71
CA THR A 36 3.78 -11.58 -22.68
C THR A 36 4.20 -12.17 -21.33
N TYR A 37 5.31 -11.70 -20.76
CA TYR A 37 5.89 -12.26 -19.54
C TYR A 37 5.78 -11.26 -18.39
N LYS A 38 4.72 -11.37 -17.60
CA LYS A 38 4.37 -10.43 -16.50
C LYS A 38 5.37 -10.41 -15.31
N TRP A 39 6.33 -11.33 -15.27
CA TRP A 39 7.40 -11.35 -14.27
C TRP A 39 8.72 -10.72 -14.76
N LEU A 40 8.95 -10.63 -16.08
CA LEU A 40 10.19 -10.13 -16.69
C LEU A 40 10.41 -8.62 -16.52
N SER A 41 11.52 -8.18 -15.98
CA SER A 41 11.89 -6.75 -15.86
C SER A 41 13.23 -6.50 -16.55
N GLY A 42 13.50 -5.26 -16.93
CA GLY A 42 14.81 -4.87 -17.47
C GLY A 42 15.40 -3.68 -16.73
N CYS A 43 16.72 -3.59 -16.76
CA CYS A 43 17.46 -2.45 -16.20
C CYS A 43 18.31 -1.80 -17.28
N LYS A 44 18.14 -0.49 -17.50
CA LYS A 44 18.95 0.27 -18.47
C LYS A 44 20.42 0.37 -18.07
N LYS A 45 20.72 0.47 -16.77
CA LYS A 45 22.09 0.66 -16.26
C LYS A 45 22.98 -0.56 -16.51
N THR A 46 22.42 -1.76 -16.28
CA THR A 46 23.16 -3.02 -16.47
C THR A 46 22.90 -3.62 -17.85
N ASN A 47 21.95 -3.08 -18.61
CA ASN A 47 21.47 -3.62 -19.88
C ASN A 47 21.11 -5.13 -19.82
N ASN A 48 20.54 -5.56 -18.69
CA ASN A 48 20.20 -6.97 -18.44
C ASN A 48 18.71 -7.12 -18.09
N LEU A 49 18.19 -8.33 -18.29
CA LEU A 49 16.85 -8.76 -17.89
C LEU A 49 16.88 -9.45 -16.52
N TYR A 50 15.80 -9.30 -15.78
CA TYR A 50 15.65 -9.83 -14.43
C TYR A 50 14.24 -10.39 -14.24
N CYS A 51 14.06 -11.19 -13.20
CA CYS A 51 12.74 -11.61 -12.76
C CYS A 51 12.31 -10.76 -11.57
N TRP A 52 11.28 -9.93 -11.78
CA TRP A 52 10.81 -8.98 -10.78
C TRP A 52 10.39 -9.64 -9.45
N PRO A 53 9.54 -10.68 -9.43
CA PRO A 53 9.24 -11.40 -8.19
C PRO A 53 10.49 -11.94 -7.49
N CYS A 54 11.42 -12.53 -8.26
CA CYS A 54 12.61 -13.14 -7.68
C CYS A 54 13.61 -12.11 -7.16
N VAL A 55 13.75 -10.95 -7.80
CA VAL A 55 14.59 -9.85 -7.29
C VAL A 55 14.09 -9.35 -5.93
N ILE A 56 12.77 -9.37 -5.70
CA ILE A 56 12.16 -8.85 -4.47
C ILE A 56 12.15 -9.89 -3.35
N PHE A 57 11.77 -11.13 -3.66
CA PHE A 57 11.45 -12.14 -2.64
C PHE A 57 12.44 -13.30 -2.58
N SER A 58 13.27 -13.50 -3.60
CA SER A 58 14.22 -14.61 -3.58
C SER A 58 15.41 -14.31 -2.68
N ARG A 59 15.91 -15.36 -2.02
CA ARG A 59 17.16 -15.32 -1.26
C ARG A 59 18.35 -15.85 -2.06
N GLU A 60 18.09 -16.37 -3.27
CA GLU A 60 19.11 -16.98 -4.11
C GLU A 60 19.71 -15.97 -5.09
N GLU A 61 21.03 -15.95 -5.16
CA GLU A 61 21.76 -15.20 -6.18
C GLU A 61 21.86 -16.03 -7.46
N ASN A 62 21.16 -15.59 -8.50
CA ASN A 62 21.18 -16.25 -9.80
C ASN A 62 21.08 -15.20 -10.94
N VAL A 63 21.08 -15.70 -12.18
CA VAL A 63 21.03 -14.86 -13.39
C VAL A 63 19.77 -14.02 -13.50
N TRP A 64 18.67 -14.40 -12.84
CA TRP A 64 17.41 -13.66 -12.84
C TRP A 64 17.28 -12.69 -11.66
N THR A 65 18.22 -12.70 -10.71
CA THR A 65 18.19 -11.85 -9.50
C THR A 65 19.35 -10.86 -9.46
N LYS A 66 20.57 -11.32 -9.20
CA LYS A 66 21.74 -10.44 -8.95
C LYS A 66 22.53 -10.12 -10.22
N TYR A 67 22.81 -11.14 -11.03
CA TYR A 67 23.75 -11.01 -12.15
C TYR A 67 23.09 -10.43 -13.41
N GLY A 68 21.79 -10.69 -13.58
CA GLY A 68 21.04 -10.28 -14.76
C GLY A 68 21.29 -11.17 -15.97
N PHE A 69 20.26 -11.28 -16.81
CA PHE A 69 20.21 -12.13 -17.98
C PHE A 69 20.42 -11.31 -19.26
N ASN A 70 21.38 -11.71 -20.10
CA ASN A 70 21.69 -11.04 -21.37
C ASN A 70 21.79 -11.97 -22.59
N ASP A 71 21.62 -13.28 -22.40
CA ASP A 71 21.77 -14.28 -23.47
C ASP A 71 20.46 -14.55 -24.21
N LEU A 72 20.18 -13.77 -25.25
CA LEU A 72 18.98 -13.94 -26.07
C LEU A 72 19.00 -15.21 -26.94
N ASN A 73 20.15 -15.87 -27.11
CA ASN A 73 20.20 -17.12 -27.86
C ASN A 73 19.50 -18.25 -27.10
N ASN A 74 19.72 -18.31 -25.79
CA ASN A 74 19.16 -19.33 -24.91
C ASN A 74 17.93 -18.87 -24.13
N PHE A 75 17.40 -17.67 -24.43
CA PHE A 75 16.29 -17.05 -23.70
C PHE A 75 15.11 -18.00 -23.52
N HIS A 76 14.56 -18.57 -24.59
CA HIS A 76 13.36 -19.43 -24.49
C HIS A 76 13.55 -20.63 -23.57
N HIS A 77 14.70 -21.31 -23.67
CA HIS A 77 15.00 -22.48 -22.85
C HIS A 77 15.21 -22.11 -21.38
N LEU A 78 16.05 -21.10 -21.11
CA LEU A 78 16.36 -20.67 -19.75
C LEU A 78 15.15 -20.02 -19.06
N LYS A 79 14.31 -19.34 -19.84
CA LYS A 79 13.02 -18.79 -19.41
C LYS A 79 12.06 -19.90 -18.99
N SER A 80 11.85 -20.91 -19.83
CA SER A 80 10.96 -22.03 -19.51
C SER A 80 11.40 -22.76 -18.23
N ARG A 81 12.71 -23.03 -18.12
CA ARG A 81 13.29 -23.63 -16.91
C ARG A 81 13.11 -22.77 -15.67
N HIS A 82 13.24 -21.44 -15.81
CA HIS A 82 13.03 -20.51 -14.71
C HIS A 82 11.57 -20.46 -14.25
N GLU A 83 10.62 -20.41 -15.18
CA GLU A 83 9.19 -20.41 -14.87
C GLU A 83 8.75 -21.69 -14.14
N ALA A 84 9.35 -22.83 -14.47
CA ALA A 84 9.12 -24.10 -13.78
C ALA A 84 9.82 -24.23 -12.41
N ALA A 85 10.74 -23.31 -12.07
CA ALA A 85 11.52 -23.43 -10.85
C ALA A 85 10.67 -23.14 -9.60
N LYS A 86 10.77 -24.00 -8.58
CA LYS A 86 10.04 -23.85 -7.31
C LYS A 86 10.26 -22.48 -6.65
N ASN A 87 11.50 -21.99 -6.68
CA ASN A 87 11.85 -20.67 -6.13
C ASN A 87 11.08 -19.54 -6.84
N HIS A 88 10.96 -19.57 -8.17
CA HIS A 88 10.18 -18.59 -8.92
C HIS A 88 8.70 -18.62 -8.57
N ILE A 89 8.11 -19.82 -8.54
CA ILE A 89 6.70 -20.01 -8.19
C ILE A 89 6.42 -19.47 -6.78
N GLN A 90 7.30 -19.76 -5.82
CA GLN A 90 7.17 -19.26 -4.45
C GLN A 90 7.25 -17.73 -4.41
N CYS A 91 8.23 -17.12 -5.08
CA CYS A 91 8.35 -15.66 -5.16
C CYS A 91 7.12 -14.99 -5.79
N LEU A 92 6.51 -15.61 -6.81
CA LEU A 92 5.26 -15.13 -7.42
C LEU A 92 4.08 -15.20 -6.44
N VAL A 93 3.97 -16.30 -5.69
CA VAL A 93 2.96 -16.47 -4.65
C VAL A 93 3.14 -15.41 -3.56
N ASP A 94 4.38 -15.19 -3.12
CA ASP A 94 4.71 -14.21 -2.09
C ASP A 94 4.37 -12.79 -2.57
N LEU A 95 4.72 -12.42 -3.80
CA LEU A 95 4.34 -11.15 -4.41
C LEU A 95 2.82 -10.97 -4.47
N THR A 96 2.07 -12.03 -4.78
CA THR A 96 0.60 -11.96 -4.88
C THR A 96 -0.07 -11.85 -3.51
N LYS A 97 0.50 -12.51 -2.49
CA LYS A 97 0.03 -12.44 -1.10
C LYS A 97 0.45 -11.14 -0.42
N PHE A 98 1.54 -10.53 -0.89
CA PHE A 98 2.09 -9.30 -0.32
C PHE A 98 1.04 -8.19 -0.31
N GLY A 99 0.73 -7.67 0.88
CA GLY A 99 -0.22 -6.59 1.07
C GLY A 99 -1.71 -6.97 1.01
N LYS A 100 -2.07 -8.14 0.48
CA LYS A 100 -3.48 -8.61 0.42
C LYS A 100 -3.93 -9.34 1.68
N ILE A 101 -3.04 -10.03 2.38
CA ILE A 101 -3.39 -10.84 3.55
C ILE A 101 -2.43 -10.52 4.69
N ARG A 102 -2.92 -9.80 5.71
CA ARG A 102 -2.37 -9.92 7.05
C ARG A 102 -2.95 -11.20 7.63
N ILE A 103 -2.15 -12.26 7.68
CA ILE A 103 -2.55 -13.58 8.20
C ILE A 103 -3.21 -13.42 9.59
N ASP A 104 -2.70 -12.48 10.39
CA ASP A 104 -3.25 -12.05 11.69
C ASP A 104 -4.77 -11.74 11.67
N THR A 105 -5.28 -11.18 10.57
CA THR A 105 -6.69 -10.73 10.47
C THR A 105 -7.63 -11.86 10.03
N CYS A 106 -7.13 -12.86 9.30
CA CYS A 106 -7.92 -14.01 8.85
C CYS A 106 -7.98 -15.14 9.88
N LEU A 107 -7.02 -15.21 10.82
CA LEU A 107 -6.90 -16.36 11.73
C LEU A 107 -7.84 -16.31 12.94
N SER A 108 -8.45 -15.17 13.29
CA SER A 108 -9.48 -15.17 14.33
C SER A 108 -10.57 -14.12 14.11
N GLU A 109 -11.81 -14.61 14.02
CA GLU A 109 -13.00 -13.77 14.06
C GLU A 109 -13.04 -12.92 15.36
N ALA A 110 -12.48 -13.45 16.45
CA ALA A 110 -12.31 -12.75 17.71
C ALA A 110 -11.42 -11.50 17.59
N PHE A 111 -10.30 -11.56 16.87
CA PHE A 111 -9.44 -10.39 16.65
C PHE A 111 -10.12 -9.34 15.78
N ARG A 112 -10.85 -9.76 14.73
CA ARG A 112 -11.67 -8.85 13.91
C ARG A 112 -12.72 -8.13 14.76
N LYS A 113 -13.47 -8.86 15.58
CA LYS A 113 -14.46 -8.30 16.52
C LYS A 113 -13.83 -7.34 17.53
N ASN A 114 -12.62 -7.65 18.02
CA ASN A 114 -11.90 -6.76 18.95
C ASN A 114 -11.47 -5.45 18.29
N ILE A 115 -10.96 -5.49 17.06
CA ILE A 115 -10.64 -4.28 16.29
C ILE A 115 -11.90 -3.44 16.07
N GLU A 116 -13.00 -4.07 15.65
CA GLU A 116 -14.27 -3.39 15.42
C GLU A 116 -14.80 -2.72 16.70
N LYS A 117 -14.80 -3.45 17.82
CA LYS A 117 -15.19 -2.91 19.13
C LYS A 117 -14.31 -1.73 19.54
N HIS A 118 -12.99 -1.85 19.38
CA HIS A 118 -12.05 -0.78 19.68
C HIS A 118 -12.32 0.46 18.81
N ASN A 119 -12.52 0.28 17.51
CA ASN A 119 -12.81 1.38 16.59
C ASN A 119 -14.13 2.09 16.91
N ILE A 120 -15.17 1.35 17.31
CA ILE A 120 -16.43 1.92 17.80
C ILE A 120 -16.17 2.77 19.06
N THR A 121 -15.41 2.25 20.03
CA THR A 121 -15.02 3.01 21.23
C THR A 121 -14.26 4.29 20.87
N VAL A 122 -13.27 4.21 19.97
CA VAL A 122 -12.51 5.38 19.52
C VAL A 122 -13.42 6.40 18.84
N LYS A 123 -14.36 5.96 18.00
CA LYS A 123 -15.32 6.86 17.32
C LYS A 123 -16.21 7.58 18.32
N ASN A 124 -16.74 6.87 19.32
CA ASN A 124 -17.55 7.47 20.37
C ASN A 124 -16.74 8.47 21.20
N ASN A 125 -15.51 8.12 21.59
CA ASN A 125 -14.63 9.02 22.33
C ASN A 125 -14.34 10.30 21.54
N ARG A 126 -14.05 10.19 20.24
CA ARG A 126 -13.85 11.35 19.35
C ARG A 126 -15.10 12.22 19.26
N TYR A 127 -16.29 11.62 19.19
CA TYR A 127 -17.55 12.36 19.18
C TYR A 127 -17.80 13.14 20.47
N ILE A 128 -17.56 12.52 21.63
CA ILE A 128 -17.69 13.18 22.93
C ILE A 128 -16.70 14.33 23.06
N LEU A 129 -15.43 14.12 22.70
CA LEU A 129 -14.41 15.16 22.74
C LEU A 129 -14.76 16.32 21.80
N SER A 130 -15.19 16.04 20.58
CA SER A 130 -15.66 17.07 19.64
C SER A 130 -16.81 17.88 20.25
N SER A 131 -17.77 17.21 20.88
CA SER A 131 -18.90 17.88 21.53
C SER A 131 -18.46 18.76 22.71
N MET A 132 -17.48 18.32 23.51
CA MET A 132 -16.92 19.12 24.59
C MET A 132 -16.17 20.35 24.08
N ILE A 133 -15.42 20.20 22.98
CA ILE A 133 -14.74 21.32 22.31
C ILE A 133 -15.77 22.32 21.79
N ASP A 134 -16.79 21.85 21.09
CA ASP A 134 -17.87 22.68 20.56
C ASP A 134 -18.60 23.46 21.67
N LEU A 135 -18.90 22.80 22.79
CA LEU A 135 -19.48 23.44 23.98
C LEU A 135 -18.55 24.50 24.56
N THR A 136 -17.26 24.18 24.70
CA THR A 136 -16.25 25.13 25.21
C THR A 136 -16.19 26.38 24.33
N CYS A 137 -16.14 26.20 23.01
CA CYS A 137 -16.15 27.30 22.05
C CYS A 137 -17.44 28.13 22.12
N PHE A 138 -18.60 27.47 22.23
CA PHE A 138 -19.88 28.15 22.37
C PHE A 138 -19.94 29.01 23.64
N LEU A 139 -19.52 28.45 24.78
CA LEU A 139 -19.51 29.17 26.05
C LEU A 139 -18.55 30.36 26.03
N ALA A 140 -17.36 30.19 25.44
CA ALA A 140 -16.41 31.27 25.25
C ALA A 140 -16.99 32.41 24.40
N GLN A 141 -17.75 32.10 23.33
CA GLN A 141 -18.44 33.12 22.52
C GLN A 141 -19.52 33.88 23.28
N GLN A 142 -20.11 33.27 24.31
CA GLN A 142 -21.13 33.90 25.15
C GLN A 142 -20.54 34.54 26.42
N GLU A 143 -19.22 34.56 26.57
CA GLU A 143 -18.52 35.04 27.76
C GLU A 143 -18.94 34.31 29.06
N LEU A 144 -19.36 33.04 28.94
CA LEU A 144 -19.80 32.21 30.06
C LEU A 144 -18.69 31.28 30.53
N ALA A 145 -18.40 31.27 31.83
CA ALA A 145 -17.45 30.33 32.42
C ALA A 145 -18.12 29.03 32.87
N PHE A 146 -17.45 27.88 32.70
CA PHE A 146 -17.92 26.56 33.16
C PHE A 146 -18.36 26.52 34.64
N ARG A 147 -17.74 27.35 35.49
CA ARG A 147 -18.04 27.43 36.92
C ARG A 147 -19.43 28.00 37.19
N ASP A 148 -19.90 28.89 36.34
CA ASP A 148 -21.22 29.50 36.46
C ASP A 148 -22.32 28.54 35.96
N LEU A 149 -21.92 27.56 35.13
CA LEU A 149 -22.75 26.42 34.71
C LEU A 149 -22.84 25.26 35.70
N ALA A 150 -22.40 25.40 36.95
CA ALA A 150 -22.85 24.52 38.03
C ALA A 150 -23.99 25.15 38.86
N LYS A 151 -24.20 26.47 38.68
CA LYS A 151 -25.05 27.43 39.39
C LYS A 151 -26.58 27.26 39.29
N LYS A 152 -27.09 27.04 38.07
CA LYS A 152 -28.49 27.31 37.68
C LYS A 152 -29.11 26.17 36.86
N SER A 153 -29.91 25.30 37.47
CA SER A 153 -30.46 24.10 36.81
C SER A 153 -31.35 24.39 35.59
N MET A 154 -32.18 25.43 35.62
CA MET A 154 -33.12 25.75 34.52
C MET A 154 -32.45 26.39 33.28
N PHE A 155 -31.28 27.02 33.45
CA PHE A 155 -30.53 27.62 32.35
C PHE A 155 -29.86 26.55 31.46
N TYR A 156 -29.58 25.37 32.01
CA TYR A 156 -28.95 24.28 31.25
C TYR A 156 -29.83 23.72 30.16
N ASP A 157 -31.13 23.54 30.43
CA ASP A 157 -32.03 22.96 29.44
C ASP A 157 -32.19 23.86 28.21
N GLU A 158 -32.20 25.18 28.41
CA GLU A 158 -32.25 26.15 27.31
C GLU A 158 -30.92 26.23 26.54
N VAL A 159 -29.78 26.24 27.23
CA VAL A 159 -28.46 26.24 26.58
C VAL A 159 -28.20 24.94 25.84
N ILE A 160 -28.57 23.79 26.41
CA ILE A 160 -28.47 22.48 25.76
C ILE A 160 -29.42 22.42 24.56
N LYS A 161 -30.67 22.88 24.68
CA LYS A 161 -31.60 22.97 23.54
C LYS A 161 -31.09 23.92 22.45
N ALA A 162 -30.52 25.07 22.80
CA ALA A 162 -29.93 26.02 21.86
C ALA A 162 -28.68 25.44 21.15
N PHE A 163 -27.86 24.68 21.88
CA PHE A 163 -26.69 23.98 21.35
C PHE A 163 -27.07 22.80 20.44
N LEU A 164 -28.17 22.12 20.74
CA LEU A 164 -28.70 21.04 19.89
C LEU A 164 -29.42 21.57 18.63
N THR A 165 -29.98 22.77 18.68
CA THR A 165 -30.70 23.39 17.56
C THR A 165 -29.78 24.18 16.61
N LYS A 166 -28.63 24.70 17.07
CA LYS A 166 -27.59 25.22 16.17
C LYS A 166 -26.86 24.07 15.49
N ASN A 167 -27.23 23.84 14.23
CA ASN A 167 -26.69 22.83 13.32
C ASN A 167 -25.16 22.68 13.43
N ARG A 168 -24.70 21.49 13.84
CA ARG A 168 -23.30 21.19 14.12
C ARG A 168 -22.52 20.87 12.85
N ARG A 169 -21.68 21.80 12.42
CA ARG A 169 -20.39 21.49 11.78
C ARG A 169 -19.49 22.71 11.85
N ILE A 170 -18.61 22.73 12.84
CA ILE A 170 -17.31 23.37 12.65
C ILE A 170 -16.45 22.26 12.05
N ASP A 171 -16.26 22.28 10.73
CA ASP A 171 -15.25 21.43 10.10
C ASP A 171 -13.89 21.93 10.57
N LEU A 172 -13.40 21.37 11.67
CA LEU A 172 -12.02 21.53 12.11
C LEU A 172 -11.14 20.79 11.10
N ILE A 173 -10.82 21.49 10.01
CA ILE A 173 -9.77 21.10 9.07
C ILE A 173 -8.45 21.21 9.84
N TYR A 174 -8.01 20.10 10.43
CA TYR A 174 -6.64 19.96 10.87
C TYR A 174 -5.78 19.87 9.60
N LYS A 175 -5.05 20.96 9.30
CA LYS A 175 -3.95 20.99 8.34
C LYS A 175 -2.72 20.31 8.91
#